data_AF-A0AAE4AM80-F1
#
_entry.id   AF-A0AAE4AM80-F1
#
_cell.length_a   1.000
_cell.length_b   1.000
_cell.length_c   1.000
_cell.angle_alpha   90.00
_cell.angle_beta   90.00
_cell.angle_gamma   90.00
#
_symmetry.space_group_name_H-M   'P 1'
#
loop_
_entity.id
_entity.type
_entity.pdbx_description
1 polymer ?
#
loop_
_entity_poly.entity_id
_entity_poly.type
_entity_poly.pdbx_seq_one_letter_code
_entity_poly.pdbx_strand_id
1 'polypeptide(L)'
;MKKDKREISIVRSSTAEYLTFVASTGADEKSIEMRYEDENIWLTQKMMASLYDVDVRTINDHIKKIYSDSELEKSATIRKYRIVQTEGSRQVAREVNHYNLQMIISVGFKVNNERAVQFRKWANQIVKDYTIQGWVMDDDRLKNSGTVLTKEYFEKQLEKIREIRLSERKFYQKITDIYATALDYDPSAAATKRFFAAVQNKLHYSVHGQTAAEVIYNRADAEKEHMGLTTWDGSPKSKIHAYDVVAAKNYLTEKELSQLGRIVSAYLDLAEAQAERHIPMTMADWEARLNGFLKVWDRDVLQDAGKISAELAKSHALSEFEKYRIVQDQLYQSDFDRILLEEAAPSLPEAIETETGKEGEDE
;
A
#
# COMPACT_ATOMS: atom_id res chain seq x y z
N MET A 1 -17.12 -30.34 -35.35
CA MET A 1 -16.90 -28.93 -34.95
C MET A 1 -15.47 -28.78 -34.47
N LYS A 2 -14.62 -28.09 -35.24
CA LYS A 2 -13.21 -27.85 -34.89
C LYS A 2 -13.15 -26.89 -33.69
N LYS A 3 -12.50 -27.30 -32.60
CA LYS A 3 -12.16 -26.41 -31.48
C LYS A 3 -11.07 -25.46 -31.97
N ASP A 4 -11.43 -24.20 -32.10
CA ASP A 4 -10.51 -23.11 -32.43
C ASP A 4 -9.59 -22.89 -31.23
N LYS A 5 -8.37 -23.44 -31.28
CA LYS A 5 -7.31 -23.09 -30.34
C LYS A 5 -6.93 -21.64 -30.66
N ARG A 6 -7.24 -20.71 -29.76
CA ARG A 6 -6.71 -19.34 -29.83
C ARG A 6 -5.21 -19.39 -29.56
N GLU A 7 -4.42 -19.71 -30.59
CA GLU A 7 -3.01 -19.35 -30.62
C GLU A 7 -2.96 -17.83 -30.66
N ILE A 8 -2.77 -17.21 -29.50
CA ILE A 8 -2.51 -15.78 -29.39
C ILE A 8 -1.19 -15.56 -30.15
N SER A 9 -1.25 -14.96 -31.33
CA SER A 9 -0.05 -14.69 -32.12
C SER A 9 0.78 -13.62 -31.41
N ILE A 10 1.72 -14.06 -30.58
CA ILE A 10 2.77 -13.24 -29.92
C ILE A 10 3.51 -12.35 -30.95
N VAL A 11 3.44 -12.73 -32.22
CA VAL A 11 4.09 -12.11 -33.38
C VAL A 11 3.63 -10.67 -33.69
N ARG A 12 2.49 -10.18 -33.16
CA ARG A 12 1.93 -8.87 -33.55
C ARG A 12 1.80 -7.81 -32.45
N SER A 13 2.07 -8.13 -31.19
CA SER A 13 1.85 -7.21 -30.07
C SER A 13 3.17 -6.70 -29.51
N SER A 14 3.23 -5.42 -29.13
CA SER A 14 4.43 -4.85 -28.50
C SER A 14 4.74 -5.56 -27.17
N THR A 15 6.00 -5.64 -26.75
CA THR A 15 6.37 -6.26 -25.46
C THR A 15 5.57 -5.69 -24.29
N ALA A 16 5.30 -4.38 -24.32
CA ALA A 16 4.48 -3.68 -23.35
C ALA A 16 3.03 -4.17 -23.34
N GLU A 17 2.39 -4.23 -24.52
CA GLU A 17 1.03 -4.76 -24.66
C GLU A 17 0.96 -6.23 -24.23
N TYR A 18 1.96 -7.04 -24.55
CA TYR A 18 1.98 -8.45 -24.17
C TYR A 18 2.08 -8.63 -22.65
N LEU A 19 3.00 -7.93 -21.99
CA LEU A 19 3.10 -7.97 -20.51
C LEU A 19 1.83 -7.42 -19.86
N THR A 20 1.23 -6.38 -20.45
CA THR A 20 -0.05 -5.80 -20.01
C THR A 20 -1.19 -6.79 -20.18
N PHE A 21 -1.21 -7.57 -21.28
CA PHE A 21 -2.17 -8.63 -21.54
C PHE A 21 -2.02 -9.80 -20.56
N VAL A 22 -0.78 -10.22 -20.24
CA VAL A 22 -0.54 -11.26 -19.24
C VAL A 22 -1.00 -10.81 -17.85
N ALA A 23 -0.73 -9.56 -17.48
CA ALA A 23 -1.20 -8.99 -16.22
C ALA A 23 -2.72 -8.83 -16.15
N SER A 24 -3.38 -8.60 -17.29
CA SER A 24 -4.83 -8.39 -17.33
C SER A 24 -5.58 -9.73 -17.36
N THR A 25 -5.18 -10.66 -18.21
CA THR A 25 -5.99 -11.86 -18.47
C THR A 25 -6.04 -12.86 -17.33
N GLY A 26 -5.11 -12.80 -16.36
CA GLY A 26 -5.14 -13.62 -15.14
C GLY A 26 -5.27 -15.11 -15.43
N ALA A 27 -4.14 -15.82 -15.44
CA ALA A 27 -4.04 -17.28 -15.50
C ALA A 27 -5.06 -18.02 -16.41
N ASP A 28 -4.69 -18.28 -17.66
CA ASP A 28 -5.19 -19.51 -18.29
C ASP A 28 -4.33 -20.65 -17.70
N GLU A 29 -4.89 -21.49 -16.82
CA GLU A 29 -4.19 -22.65 -16.20
C GLU A 29 -3.57 -23.59 -17.25
N LYS A 30 -4.00 -23.49 -18.51
CA LYS A 30 -3.48 -24.25 -19.65
C LYS A 30 -2.27 -23.60 -20.33
N SER A 31 -1.93 -22.36 -19.95
CA SER A 31 -0.78 -21.64 -20.45
C SER A 31 0.47 -22.02 -19.67
N ILE A 32 1.12 -23.08 -20.13
CA ILE A 32 2.27 -23.70 -19.47
C ILE A 32 3.50 -22.76 -19.38
N GLU A 33 3.59 -21.75 -20.25
CA GLU A 33 4.79 -20.94 -20.44
C GLU A 33 4.71 -19.51 -19.84
N MET A 34 3.52 -19.07 -19.39
CA MET A 34 3.31 -17.76 -18.75
C MET A 34 2.42 -17.90 -17.52
N ARG A 35 2.79 -17.27 -16.41
CA ARG A 35 2.03 -17.32 -15.15
C ARG A 35 1.92 -15.94 -14.53
N TYR A 36 0.81 -15.69 -13.85
CA TYR A 36 0.65 -14.56 -12.96
C TYR A 36 0.37 -15.11 -11.56
N GLU A 37 1.26 -14.83 -10.62
CA GLU A 37 1.23 -15.39 -9.26
C GLU A 37 1.93 -14.44 -8.29
N ASP A 38 1.36 -14.25 -7.10
CA ASP A 38 1.83 -13.32 -6.05
C ASP A 38 2.08 -11.89 -6.57
N GLU A 39 1.07 -11.34 -7.26
CA GLU A 39 1.12 -10.00 -7.87
C GLU A 39 2.28 -9.82 -8.88
N ASN A 40 2.83 -10.91 -9.43
CA ASN A 40 4.00 -10.87 -10.30
C ASN A 40 3.80 -11.70 -11.59
N ILE A 41 4.51 -11.30 -12.66
CA ILE A 41 4.53 -12.02 -13.93
C ILE A 41 5.73 -12.95 -13.96
N TRP A 42 5.48 -14.21 -14.30
CA TRP A 42 6.48 -15.26 -14.36
C TRP A 42 6.55 -15.84 -15.77
N LEU A 43 7.71 -15.74 -16.42
CA LEU A 43 7.93 -16.27 -17.77
C LEU A 43 9.09 -17.27 -17.81
N THR A 44 8.98 -18.28 -18.67
CA THR A 44 10.11 -19.16 -19.00
C THR A 44 11.13 -18.46 -19.90
N GLN A 45 12.37 -18.95 -19.96
CA GLN A 45 13.39 -18.41 -20.89
C GLN A 45 12.91 -18.48 -22.35
N LYS A 46 12.18 -19.54 -22.71
CA LYS A 46 11.62 -19.71 -24.05
C LYS A 46 10.58 -18.64 -24.38
N MET A 47 9.72 -18.32 -23.42
CA MET A 47 8.73 -17.25 -23.60
C MET A 47 9.39 -15.87 -23.66
N MET A 48 10.42 -15.61 -22.84
CA MET A 48 11.22 -14.38 -22.93
C MET A 48 11.92 -14.25 -24.29
N ALA A 49 12.44 -15.36 -24.83
CA ALA A 49 13.05 -15.40 -26.14
C ALA A 49 12.06 -15.01 -27.25
N SER A 50 10.83 -15.56 -27.20
CA SER A 50 9.75 -15.20 -28.13
C SER A 50 9.27 -13.75 -27.95
N LEU A 51 9.20 -13.28 -26.70
CA LEU A 51 8.78 -11.92 -26.35
C LEU A 51 9.72 -10.87 -26.95
N TYR A 52 11.03 -11.09 -26.78
CA TYR A 52 12.06 -10.18 -27.26
C TYR A 52 12.57 -10.51 -28.65
N ASP A 53 12.10 -11.55 -29.33
CA ASP A 53 12.56 -11.98 -30.66
C ASP A 53 14.07 -12.25 -30.72
N VAL A 54 14.54 -13.10 -29.81
CA VAL A 54 15.95 -13.55 -29.72
C VAL A 54 16.01 -15.05 -29.45
N ASP A 55 17.20 -15.64 -29.58
CA ASP A 55 17.42 -17.04 -29.21
C ASP A 55 17.41 -17.24 -27.68
N VAL A 56 16.98 -18.43 -27.24
CA VAL A 56 16.97 -18.81 -25.82
C VAL A 56 18.37 -18.74 -25.21
N ARG A 57 19.42 -19.05 -25.98
CA ARG A 57 20.83 -18.93 -25.55
C ARG A 57 21.17 -17.49 -25.18
N THR A 58 20.72 -16.52 -25.97
CA THR A 58 20.93 -15.09 -25.70
C THR A 58 20.27 -14.68 -24.38
N ILE A 59 19.03 -15.15 -24.12
CA ILE A 59 18.36 -14.92 -22.83
C ILE A 59 19.17 -15.51 -21.67
N ASN A 60 19.66 -16.75 -21.81
CA ASN A 60 20.47 -17.40 -20.79
C ASN A 60 21.78 -16.63 -20.50
N ASP A 61 22.44 -16.11 -21.53
CA ASP A 61 23.66 -15.32 -21.38
C ASP A 61 23.38 -13.99 -20.66
N HIS A 62 22.28 -13.32 -20.99
CA HIS A 62 21.86 -12.11 -20.27
C HIS A 62 21.53 -12.38 -18.80
N ILE A 63 20.81 -13.46 -18.50
CA ILE A 63 20.49 -13.85 -17.11
C ILE A 63 21.77 -14.10 -16.31
N LYS A 64 22.73 -14.85 -16.87
CA LYS A 64 24.02 -15.08 -16.21
C LYS A 64 24.76 -13.77 -15.94
N LYS A 65 24.74 -12.85 -16.90
CA LYS A 65 25.38 -11.54 -16.76
C LYS A 65 24.72 -10.66 -15.70
N ILE A 66 23.39 -10.64 -15.64
CA ILE A 66 22.60 -9.94 -14.60
C ILE A 66 23.02 -10.42 -13.21
N TYR A 67 23.13 -11.75 -13.02
CA TYR A 67 23.57 -12.31 -11.76
C TYR A 67 25.04 -12.04 -11.46
N SER A 68 25.94 -12.13 -12.44
CA SER A 68 27.36 -11.83 -12.21
C SER A 68 27.61 -10.37 -11.86
N ASP A 69 26.79 -9.47 -12.40
CA ASP A 69 26.87 -8.03 -12.13
C ASP A 69 26.16 -7.66 -10.82
N SER A 70 25.61 -8.65 -10.11
CA SER A 70 24.82 -8.48 -8.87
C SER A 70 23.65 -7.50 -9.03
N GLU A 71 23.10 -7.37 -10.24
CA GLU A 71 21.91 -6.54 -10.50
C GLU A 71 20.66 -7.12 -9.84
N LEU A 72 20.58 -8.45 -9.73
CA LEU A 72 19.49 -9.18 -9.11
C LEU A 72 20.00 -10.40 -8.35
N GLU A 73 19.28 -10.83 -7.31
CA GLU A 73 19.57 -12.06 -6.57
C GLU A 73 18.81 -13.25 -7.16
N LYS A 74 19.47 -14.41 -7.25
CA LYS A 74 18.89 -15.62 -7.85
C LYS A 74 17.72 -16.17 -7.04
N SER A 75 17.82 -16.19 -5.71
CA SER A 75 16.79 -16.70 -4.79
C SER A 75 15.45 -15.96 -4.95
N ALA A 76 15.50 -14.65 -5.21
CA ALA A 76 14.33 -13.77 -5.31
C ALA A 76 13.70 -13.72 -6.72
N THR A 77 14.42 -14.17 -7.76
CA THR A 77 14.02 -13.96 -9.17
C THR A 77 13.62 -15.22 -9.92
N ILE A 78 13.82 -16.40 -9.34
CA ILE A 78 13.52 -17.68 -9.97
C ILE A 78 12.52 -18.50 -9.15
N ARG A 79 11.53 -19.09 -9.84
CA ARG A 79 10.67 -20.12 -9.28
C ARG A 79 10.64 -21.33 -10.19
N LYS A 80 10.62 -22.52 -9.59
CA LYS A 80 10.49 -23.78 -10.33
C LYS A 80 9.04 -24.21 -10.33
N TYR A 81 8.47 -24.38 -11.51
CA TYR A 81 7.13 -24.93 -11.66
C TYR A 81 7.21 -26.31 -12.29
N ARG A 82 6.47 -27.26 -11.73
CA ARG A 82 6.32 -28.58 -12.31
C ARG A 82 5.36 -28.50 -13.49
N ILE A 83 5.87 -28.84 -14.68
CA ILE A 83 5.11 -28.84 -15.92
C ILE A 83 5.01 -30.27 -16.40
N VAL A 84 3.79 -30.72 -16.70
CA VAL A 84 3.55 -31.99 -17.38
C VAL A 84 3.36 -31.73 -18.88
N GLN A 85 4.20 -32.34 -19.70
CA GLN A 85 4.09 -32.29 -21.16
C GLN A 85 3.80 -33.68 -21.71
N THR A 86 2.96 -33.76 -22.74
CA THR A 86 2.72 -34.99 -23.49
C THR A 86 3.72 -35.08 -24.63
N GLU A 87 4.67 -36.00 -24.53
CA GLU A 87 5.64 -36.30 -25.59
C GLU A 87 5.29 -37.65 -26.22
N GLY A 88 4.73 -37.64 -27.43
CA GLY A 88 4.22 -38.87 -28.05
C GLY A 88 3.06 -39.47 -27.24
N SER A 89 3.23 -40.70 -26.72
CA SER A 89 2.23 -41.38 -25.86
C SER A 89 2.49 -41.24 -24.35
N ARG A 90 3.59 -40.60 -23.92
CA ARG A 90 3.99 -40.49 -22.51
C ARG A 90 3.72 -39.08 -21.94
N GLN A 91 3.27 -39.04 -20.69
CA GLN A 91 3.20 -37.83 -19.87
C GLN A 91 4.53 -37.69 -19.12
N VAL A 92 5.30 -36.62 -19.39
CA VAL A 92 6.59 -36.36 -18.73
C VAL A 92 6.46 -35.10 -17.88
N ALA A 93 6.74 -35.23 -16.59
CA ALA A 93 6.76 -34.09 -15.66
C ALA A 93 8.19 -33.57 -15.51
N ARG A 94 8.40 -32.27 -15.73
CA ARG A 94 9.70 -31.58 -15.58
C ARG A 94 9.57 -30.31 -14.75
N GLU A 95 10.59 -30.00 -13.97
CA GLU A 95 10.70 -28.68 -13.34
C GLU A 95 11.24 -27.68 -14.36
N VAL A 96 10.52 -26.56 -14.54
CA VAL A 96 10.94 -25.49 -15.43
C VAL A 96 11.06 -24.20 -14.66
N ASN A 97 12.22 -23.57 -14.81
CA ASN A 97 12.50 -22.26 -14.24
C ASN A 97 11.65 -21.19 -14.91
N HIS A 98 10.94 -20.43 -14.09
CA HIS A 98 10.29 -19.19 -14.48
C HIS A 98 10.96 -18.02 -13.76
N TYR A 99 11.01 -16.90 -14.46
CA TYR A 99 11.66 -15.69 -14.02
C TYR A 99 10.63 -14.60 -13.84
N ASN A 100 10.77 -13.84 -12.75
CA ASN A 100 9.82 -12.80 -12.37
C ASN A 100 9.91 -11.56 -13.27
N LEU A 101 9.00 -10.60 -13.08
CA LEU A 101 8.93 -9.37 -13.87
C LEU A 101 10.22 -8.56 -13.85
N GLN A 102 10.92 -8.51 -12.71
CA GLN A 102 12.20 -7.80 -12.61
C GLN A 102 13.25 -8.38 -13.56
N MET A 103 13.40 -9.71 -13.59
CA MET A 103 14.31 -10.37 -14.52
C MET A 103 13.89 -10.14 -15.99
N ILE A 104 12.60 -10.23 -16.29
CA ILE A 104 12.06 -9.98 -17.64
C ILE A 104 12.43 -8.57 -18.11
N ILE A 105 12.22 -7.56 -17.26
CA ILE A 105 12.57 -6.16 -17.53
C ILE A 105 14.07 -6.01 -17.76
N SER A 106 14.92 -6.55 -16.85
CA SER A 106 16.38 -6.45 -16.95
C SER A 106 16.91 -7.06 -18.25
N VAL A 107 16.39 -8.22 -18.66
CA VAL A 107 16.72 -8.83 -19.95
C VAL A 107 16.31 -7.91 -21.11
N GLY A 108 15.11 -7.32 -21.07
CA GLY A 108 14.65 -6.37 -22.10
C GLY A 108 15.54 -5.13 -22.27
N PHE A 109 16.21 -4.69 -21.21
CA PHE A 109 17.20 -3.62 -21.29
C PHE A 109 18.54 -4.07 -21.90
N LYS A 110 18.91 -5.36 -21.77
CA LYS A 110 20.16 -5.91 -22.31
C LYS A 110 20.05 -6.43 -23.74
N VAL A 111 18.85 -6.79 -24.21
CA VAL A 111 18.61 -7.23 -25.59
C VAL A 111 18.73 -6.07 -26.58
N ASN A 112 19.45 -6.27 -27.68
CA ASN A 112 19.67 -5.24 -28.71
C ASN A 112 18.96 -5.56 -30.03
N ASN A 113 17.68 -5.24 -30.13
CA ASN A 113 16.90 -5.30 -31.37
C ASN A 113 15.72 -4.31 -31.36
N GLU A 114 14.96 -4.24 -32.46
CA GLU A 114 13.85 -3.30 -32.60
C GLU A 114 12.75 -3.47 -31.54
N ARG A 115 12.38 -4.72 -31.19
CA ARG A 115 11.38 -4.97 -30.12
C ARG A 115 11.86 -4.46 -28.77
N ALA A 116 13.12 -4.74 -28.42
CA ALA A 116 13.72 -4.27 -27.18
C ALA A 116 13.88 -2.74 -27.18
N VAL A 117 14.15 -2.11 -28.33
CA VAL A 117 14.15 -0.64 -28.47
C VAL A 117 12.77 -0.06 -28.17
N GLN A 118 11.69 -0.65 -28.71
CA GLN A 118 10.32 -0.19 -28.41
C GLN A 118 9.97 -0.38 -26.93
N PHE A 119 10.35 -1.52 -26.34
CA PHE A 119 10.21 -1.76 -24.92
C PHE A 119 10.93 -0.71 -24.08
N ARG A 120 12.19 -0.38 -24.40
CA ARG A 120 12.96 0.65 -23.69
C ARG A 120 12.36 2.05 -23.85
N LYS A 121 11.83 2.40 -25.03
CA LYS A 121 11.12 3.67 -25.23
C LYS A 121 9.92 3.78 -24.30
N TRP A 122 9.12 2.71 -24.23
CA TRP A 122 7.98 2.62 -23.32
C TRP A 122 8.40 2.69 -21.84
N ALA A 123 9.38 1.89 -21.42
CA ALA A 123 9.86 1.90 -20.04
C ALA A 123 10.45 3.25 -19.63
N ASN A 124 11.24 3.89 -20.51
CA ASN A 124 11.80 5.21 -20.25
C ASN A 124 10.73 6.30 -20.14
N GLN A 125 9.61 6.18 -20.86
CA GLN A 125 8.48 7.09 -20.71
C GLN A 125 7.86 6.96 -19.31
N ILE A 126 7.66 5.74 -18.82
CA ILE A 126 7.19 5.50 -17.44
C ILE A 126 8.17 6.08 -16.42
N VAL A 127 9.48 5.82 -16.56
CA VAL A 127 10.50 6.35 -15.64
C VAL A 127 10.49 7.88 -15.66
N LYS A 128 10.41 8.49 -16.84
CA LYS A 128 10.33 9.96 -16.99
C LYS A 128 9.09 10.53 -16.30
N ASP A 129 7.93 9.99 -16.59
CA ASP A 129 6.66 10.50 -16.04
C ASP A 129 6.61 10.32 -14.53
N TYR A 130 7.05 9.17 -14.02
CA TYR A 130 7.17 8.93 -12.58
C TYR A 130 8.16 9.89 -11.93
N THR A 131 9.30 10.17 -12.58
CA THR A 131 10.32 11.08 -12.03
C THR A 131 9.81 12.52 -11.95
N ILE A 132 9.03 12.98 -12.92
CA ILE A 132 8.52 14.36 -12.96
C ILE A 132 7.28 14.52 -12.08
N GLN A 133 6.34 13.57 -12.14
CA GLN A 133 5.01 13.70 -11.54
C GLN A 133 4.89 12.99 -10.19
N GLY A 134 5.77 12.02 -9.91
CA GLY A 134 5.69 11.15 -8.74
C GLY A 134 4.72 9.97 -8.88
N TRP A 135 4.09 9.79 -10.04
CA TRP A 135 3.14 8.70 -10.31
C TRP A 135 3.02 8.40 -11.81
N VAL A 136 2.59 7.18 -12.16
CA VAL A 136 2.20 6.77 -13.52
C VAL A 136 0.98 5.86 -13.42
N MET A 137 0.01 6.04 -14.32
CA MET A 137 -1.24 5.29 -14.34
C MET A 137 -1.65 4.93 -15.76
N ASP A 138 -2.33 3.80 -15.91
CA ASP A 138 -2.96 3.38 -17.16
C ASP A 138 -4.47 3.66 -17.07
N ASP A 139 -4.84 4.90 -17.41
CA ASP A 139 -6.20 5.43 -17.25
C ASP A 139 -7.24 4.65 -18.05
N ASP A 140 -6.91 4.26 -19.29
CA ASP A 140 -7.83 3.57 -20.18
C ASP A 140 -8.19 2.18 -19.65
N ARG A 141 -7.22 1.46 -19.07
CA ARG A 141 -7.47 0.16 -18.44
C ARG A 141 -8.29 0.30 -17.15
N LEU A 142 -8.07 1.35 -16.37
CA LEU A 142 -8.87 1.63 -15.17
C LEU A 142 -10.32 1.99 -15.50
N LYS A 143 -10.54 2.85 -16.50
CA LYS A 143 -11.88 3.31 -16.92
C LYS A 143 -12.75 2.17 -17.46
N ASN A 144 -12.15 1.23 -18.19
CA ASN A 144 -12.89 0.14 -18.84
C ASN A 144 -13.15 -1.07 -17.92
N SER A 145 -13.33 -0.84 -16.60
CA SER A 145 -13.50 -1.87 -15.55
C SER A 145 -12.35 -2.86 -15.39
N GLY A 146 -11.26 -2.66 -16.16
CA GLY A 146 -10.09 -3.51 -16.28
C GLY A 146 -10.40 -5.00 -16.20
N THR A 147 -9.54 -5.71 -15.49
CA THR A 147 -9.71 -7.13 -15.15
C THR A 147 -9.99 -7.24 -13.66
N VAL A 148 -10.32 -8.42 -13.12
CA VAL A 148 -10.61 -8.57 -11.67
C VAL A 148 -9.49 -7.96 -10.82
N LEU A 149 -8.23 -8.15 -11.24
CA LEU A 149 -7.02 -7.58 -10.67
C LEU A 149 -7.00 -6.04 -10.69
N THR A 150 -7.53 -5.43 -11.74
CA THR A 150 -7.58 -3.98 -11.90
C THR A 150 -8.57 -3.34 -10.93
N LYS A 151 -9.64 -4.05 -10.53
CA LYS A 151 -10.62 -3.56 -9.55
C LYS A 151 -10.03 -3.51 -8.14
N GLU A 152 -9.38 -4.59 -7.69
CA GLU A 152 -8.71 -4.61 -6.38
C GLU A 152 -7.57 -3.60 -6.31
N TYR A 153 -6.79 -3.47 -7.39
CA TYR A 153 -5.74 -2.45 -7.50
C TYR A 153 -6.30 -1.03 -7.44
N PHE A 154 -7.42 -0.76 -8.11
CA PHE A 154 -8.07 0.55 -8.06
C PHE A 154 -8.57 0.90 -6.65
N GLU A 155 -9.19 -0.05 -5.95
CA GLU A 155 -9.60 0.14 -4.55
C GLU A 155 -8.39 0.39 -3.63
N LYS A 156 -7.30 -0.39 -3.76
CA LYS A 156 -6.04 -0.16 -3.03
C LYS A 156 -5.44 1.21 -3.35
N GLN A 157 -5.52 1.67 -4.60
CA GLN A 157 -5.06 3.01 -4.98
C GLN A 157 -5.93 4.11 -4.37
N LEU A 158 -7.26 3.97 -4.40
CA LEU A 158 -8.16 4.90 -3.73
C LEU A 158 -7.87 4.96 -2.23
N GLU A 159 -7.59 3.82 -1.61
CA GLU A 159 -7.18 3.75 -0.21
C GLU A 159 -5.85 4.46 0.04
N LYS A 160 -4.81 4.21 -0.77
CA LYS A 160 -3.54 4.95 -0.67
C LYS A 160 -3.69 6.45 -0.90
N ILE A 161 -4.48 6.86 -1.90
CA ILE A 161 -4.76 8.29 -2.14
C ILE A 161 -5.49 8.88 -0.94
N ARG A 162 -6.44 8.14 -0.35
CA ARG A 162 -7.03 8.54 0.92
C ARG A 162 -5.92 8.69 1.94
N GLU A 163 -5.17 7.65 2.28
CA GLU A 163 -4.07 7.68 3.27
C GLU A 163 -3.12 8.88 3.07
N ILE A 164 -2.66 9.15 1.84
CA ILE A 164 -1.83 10.32 1.51
C ILE A 164 -2.55 11.64 1.81
N ARG A 165 -3.86 11.73 1.54
CA ARG A 165 -4.70 12.86 1.94
C ARG A 165 -4.95 12.89 3.46
N LEU A 166 -4.82 11.76 4.18
CA LEU A 166 -5.12 11.59 5.60
C LEU A 166 -3.85 11.79 6.47
N SER A 167 -3.46 13.04 6.72
CA SER A 167 -2.86 13.36 8.01
C SER A 167 -3.90 14.10 8.84
N GLU A 168 -4.08 13.75 10.12
CA GLU A 168 -5.18 14.30 10.94
C GLU A 168 -5.22 15.83 10.95
N ARG A 169 -4.05 16.47 10.96
CA ARG A 169 -3.94 17.93 10.84
C ARG A 169 -4.57 18.45 9.54
N LYS A 170 -4.43 17.75 8.43
CA LYS A 170 -5.04 18.11 7.13
C LYS A 170 -6.55 17.86 7.09
N PHE A 171 -7.11 16.97 7.92
CA PHE A 171 -8.57 16.75 7.94
C PHE A 171 -9.32 17.99 8.40
N TYR A 172 -8.97 18.44 9.59
CA TYR A 172 -9.62 19.60 10.20
C TYR A 172 -9.28 20.87 9.42
N GLN A 173 -8.03 21.01 8.99
CA GLN A 173 -7.59 22.15 8.18
C GLN A 173 -8.44 22.31 6.91
N LYS A 174 -8.70 21.23 6.16
CA LYS A 174 -9.50 21.32 4.93
C LYS A 174 -10.93 21.80 5.18
N ILE A 175 -11.58 21.36 6.26
CA ILE A 175 -12.92 21.84 6.62
C ILE A 175 -12.87 23.30 7.05
N THR A 176 -11.85 23.68 7.84
CA THR A 176 -11.68 25.09 8.24
C THR A 176 -11.30 26.00 7.07
N ASP A 177 -10.59 25.49 6.06
CA ASP A 177 -10.23 26.21 4.84
C ASP A 177 -11.49 26.48 4.00
N ILE A 178 -12.40 25.51 3.89
CA ILE A 178 -13.73 25.73 3.27
C ILE A 178 -14.51 26.79 4.05
N TYR A 179 -14.55 26.70 5.38
CA TYR A 179 -15.24 27.71 6.19
C TYR A 179 -14.62 29.11 6.00
N ALA A 180 -13.31 29.20 5.79
CA ALA A 180 -12.62 30.45 5.52
C ALA A 180 -12.95 31.05 4.13
N THR A 181 -13.57 30.29 3.22
CA THR A 181 -14.11 30.83 1.96
C THR A 181 -15.48 31.50 2.11
N ALA A 182 -16.02 31.57 3.34
CA ALA A 182 -17.28 32.26 3.59
C ALA A 182 -17.18 33.75 3.23
N LEU A 183 -18.27 34.32 2.71
CA LEU A 183 -18.34 35.73 2.34
C LEU A 183 -18.06 36.66 3.53
N ASP A 184 -18.56 36.29 4.70
CA ASP A 184 -18.50 37.02 5.96
C ASP A 184 -17.42 36.48 6.90
N TYR A 185 -16.44 35.72 6.38
CA TYR A 185 -15.40 35.11 7.21
C TYR A 185 -14.63 36.14 8.05
N ASP A 186 -14.63 35.94 9.36
CA ASP A 186 -13.83 36.72 10.31
C ASP A 186 -13.07 35.76 11.26
N PRO A 187 -11.73 35.72 11.23
CA PRO A 187 -10.94 34.86 12.11
C PRO A 187 -11.03 35.27 13.59
N SER A 188 -11.38 36.52 13.89
CA SER A 188 -11.50 37.04 15.25
C SER A 188 -12.88 36.78 15.87
N ALA A 189 -13.88 36.51 15.03
CA ALA A 189 -15.26 36.29 15.45
C ALA A 189 -15.41 35.11 16.42
N ALA A 190 -16.29 35.28 17.41
CA ALA A 190 -16.62 34.24 18.36
C ALA A 190 -17.24 33.00 17.68
N ALA A 191 -17.98 33.20 16.58
CA ALA A 191 -18.55 32.13 15.77
C ALA A 191 -17.44 31.23 15.17
N THR A 192 -16.40 31.82 14.55
CA THR A 192 -15.27 31.09 13.98
C THR A 192 -14.51 30.29 15.02
N LYS A 193 -14.21 30.90 16.19
CA LYS A 193 -13.55 30.20 17.30
C LYS A 193 -14.39 29.01 17.80
N ARG A 194 -15.71 29.19 17.93
CA ARG A 194 -16.65 28.12 18.30
C ARG A 194 -16.66 27.02 17.25
N PHE A 195 -16.73 27.38 15.97
CA PHE A 195 -16.75 26.43 14.87
C PHE A 195 -15.46 25.59 14.85
N PHE A 196 -14.27 26.20 14.89
CA PHE A 196 -13.00 25.48 14.89
C PHE A 196 -12.85 24.56 16.10
N ALA A 197 -13.30 24.99 17.28
CA ALA A 197 -13.31 24.15 18.48
C ALA A 197 -14.30 22.96 18.36
N ALA A 198 -15.45 23.18 17.70
CA ALA A 198 -16.50 22.17 17.59
C ALA A 198 -16.26 21.15 16.48
N VAL A 199 -15.64 21.53 15.36
CA VAL A 199 -15.44 20.67 14.18
C VAL A 199 -14.72 19.37 14.54
N GLN A 200 -13.63 19.47 15.31
CA GLN A 200 -12.87 18.30 15.74
C GLN A 200 -13.73 17.35 16.56
N ASN A 201 -14.41 17.87 17.58
CA ASN A 201 -15.26 17.06 18.46
C ASN A 201 -16.44 16.43 17.72
N LYS A 202 -17.07 17.15 16.79
CA LYS A 202 -18.18 16.64 15.98
C LYS A 202 -17.74 15.48 15.09
N LEU A 203 -16.56 15.58 14.46
CA LEU A 203 -16.03 14.52 13.61
C LEU A 203 -15.67 13.27 14.43
N HIS A 204 -14.91 13.42 15.51
CA HIS A 204 -14.61 12.31 16.42
C HIS A 204 -15.89 11.62 16.92
N TYR A 205 -16.85 12.42 17.38
CA TYR A 205 -18.11 11.88 17.91
C TYR A 205 -18.91 11.12 16.85
N SER A 206 -18.95 11.62 15.61
CA SER A 206 -19.67 10.95 14.52
C SER A 206 -19.10 9.58 14.13
N VAL A 207 -17.81 9.33 14.39
CA VAL A 207 -17.16 8.06 14.04
C VAL A 207 -17.29 7.05 15.18
N HIS A 208 -17.05 7.46 16.42
CA HIS A 208 -16.87 6.55 17.56
C HIS A 208 -17.55 7.02 18.85
N GLY A 209 -18.45 8.01 18.79
CA GLY A 209 -19.30 8.43 19.93
C GLY A 209 -18.55 9.11 21.08
N GLN A 210 -17.32 9.57 20.85
CA GLN A 210 -16.49 10.25 21.84
C GLN A 210 -15.88 11.50 21.23
N THR A 211 -15.67 12.54 22.03
CA THR A 211 -14.85 13.70 21.65
C THR A 211 -13.36 13.34 21.60
N ALA A 212 -12.54 14.20 21.00
CA ALA A 212 -11.08 13.97 20.95
C ALA A 212 -10.47 13.80 22.36
N ALA A 213 -10.91 14.63 23.31
CA ALA A 213 -10.47 14.57 24.70
C ALA A 213 -10.90 13.27 25.39
N GLU A 214 -12.12 12.80 25.14
CA GLU A 214 -12.61 11.53 25.70
C GLU A 214 -11.88 10.32 25.13
N VAL A 215 -11.53 10.33 23.84
CA VAL A 215 -10.71 9.27 23.24
C VAL A 215 -9.37 9.18 23.93
N ILE A 216 -8.66 10.30 24.05
CA ILE A 216 -7.35 10.35 24.70
C ILE A 216 -7.46 9.84 26.14
N TYR A 217 -8.41 10.38 26.91
CA TYR A 217 -8.57 10.00 28.31
C TYR A 217 -8.92 8.52 28.50
N ASN A 218 -9.84 7.98 27.69
CA ASN A 218 -10.31 6.60 27.86
C ASN A 218 -9.36 5.56 27.27
N ARG A 219 -8.52 5.92 26.29
CA ARG A 219 -7.65 4.98 25.56
C ARG A 219 -6.18 5.05 25.98
N ALA A 220 -5.71 6.19 26.48
CA ALA A 220 -4.34 6.31 27.00
C ALA A 220 -4.18 5.52 28.30
N ASP A 221 -3.36 4.46 28.23
CA ASP A 221 -3.20 3.49 29.31
C ASP A 221 -1.80 2.86 29.26
N ALA A 222 -0.98 3.13 30.27
CA ALA A 222 0.41 2.66 30.32
C ALA A 222 0.56 1.13 30.41
N GLU A 223 -0.49 0.40 30.78
CA GLU A 223 -0.45 -1.07 30.87
C GLU A 223 -0.69 -1.74 29.50
N LYS A 224 -1.21 -0.99 28.52
CA LYS A 224 -1.43 -1.50 27.16
C LYS A 224 -0.16 -1.43 26.32
N GLU A 225 -0.08 -2.33 25.34
CA GLU A 225 0.93 -2.26 24.29
C GLU A 225 0.88 -0.89 23.61
N HIS A 226 2.05 -0.25 23.45
CA HIS A 226 2.17 1.11 22.88
C HIS A 226 1.27 2.15 23.57
N MET A 227 0.94 1.96 24.84
CA MET A 227 -0.03 2.79 25.58
C MET A 227 -1.45 2.86 25.01
N GLY A 228 -1.82 1.90 24.15
CA GLY A 228 -3.06 1.94 23.40
C GLY A 228 -2.99 2.81 22.12
N LEU A 229 -1.82 3.32 21.75
CA LEU A 229 -1.59 3.97 20.47
C LEU A 229 -1.59 2.91 19.35
N THR A 230 -2.30 3.20 18.27
CA THR A 230 -2.33 2.40 17.05
C THR A 230 -1.37 2.93 15.98
N THR A 231 -1.10 4.24 16.00
CA THR A 231 -0.22 4.94 15.05
C THR A 231 0.50 6.09 15.74
N TRP A 232 1.74 6.39 15.35
CA TRP A 232 2.54 7.53 15.84
C TRP A 232 3.67 7.85 14.85
N ASP A 233 4.39 8.95 15.04
CA ASP A 233 5.46 9.33 14.12
C ASP A 233 6.61 8.30 14.11
N GLY A 234 6.84 7.65 12.96
CA GLY A 234 7.81 6.56 12.80
C GLY A 234 7.34 5.16 13.26
N SER A 235 6.05 5.00 13.58
CA SER A 235 5.45 3.72 13.95
C SER A 235 5.64 2.63 12.87
N PRO A 236 5.84 1.34 13.22
CA PRO A 236 5.88 0.79 14.59
C PRO A 236 7.29 0.79 15.21
N LYS A 237 8.32 1.28 14.51
CA LYS A 237 9.73 1.06 14.88
C LYS A 237 10.33 2.18 15.74
N SER A 238 9.73 3.37 15.73
CA SER A 238 10.19 4.50 16.52
C SER A 238 9.65 4.47 17.95
N LYS A 239 10.34 5.18 18.85
CA LYS A 239 9.85 5.49 20.20
C LYS A 239 8.62 6.41 20.14
N ILE A 240 7.67 6.19 21.04
CA ILE A 240 6.57 7.12 21.27
C ILE A 240 7.11 8.34 22.00
N HIS A 241 6.69 9.53 21.56
CA HIS A 241 7.03 10.80 22.20
C HIS A 241 5.81 11.42 22.90
N ALA A 242 6.07 12.38 23.80
CA ALA A 242 5.03 13.11 24.53
C ALA A 242 4.05 13.88 23.63
N TYR A 243 4.45 14.25 22.41
CA TYR A 243 3.54 14.88 21.44
C TYR A 243 2.64 13.88 20.73
N ASP A 244 2.99 12.59 20.70
CA ASP A 244 2.17 11.55 20.11
C ASP A 244 1.00 11.17 21.02
N VAL A 245 1.20 11.17 22.33
CA VAL A 245 0.16 10.77 23.32
C VAL A 245 -0.95 11.79 23.49
N VAL A 246 -0.75 13.02 23.01
CA VAL A 246 -1.76 14.09 23.09
C VAL A 246 -2.59 14.22 21.81
N ALA A 247 -2.32 13.40 20.80
CA ALA A 247 -3.03 13.40 19.53
C ALA A 247 -4.10 12.30 19.50
N ALA A 248 -5.38 12.68 19.39
CA ALA A 248 -6.49 11.74 19.44
C ALA A 248 -6.46 10.70 18.29
N LYS A 249 -6.02 11.07 17.05
CA LYS A 249 -5.88 10.09 15.94
C LYS A 249 -5.04 8.88 16.33
N ASN A 250 -4.03 9.09 17.16
CA ASN A 250 -3.01 8.08 17.39
C ASN A 250 -3.59 6.91 18.20
N TYR A 251 -4.77 7.10 18.81
CA TYR A 251 -5.54 6.08 19.51
C TYR A 251 -6.70 5.49 18.68
N LEU A 252 -6.88 5.94 17.44
CA LEU A 252 -7.97 5.47 16.57
C LEU A 252 -7.57 4.19 15.83
N THR A 253 -8.48 3.24 15.77
CA THR A 253 -8.28 2.03 14.95
C THR A 253 -8.26 2.37 13.47
N GLU A 254 -7.67 1.49 12.65
CA GLU A 254 -7.65 1.63 11.19
C GLU A 254 -9.06 1.84 10.60
N LYS A 255 -10.06 1.13 11.15
CA LYS A 255 -11.47 1.28 10.76
C LYS A 255 -12.01 2.68 11.08
N GLU A 256 -11.71 3.22 12.26
CA GLU A 256 -12.14 4.56 12.66
C GLU A 256 -11.46 5.65 11.82
N LEU A 257 -10.15 5.51 11.56
CA LEU A 257 -9.40 6.42 10.68
C LEU A 257 -9.95 6.41 9.25
N SER A 258 -10.23 5.22 8.71
CA SER A 258 -10.83 5.07 7.38
C SER A 258 -12.23 5.71 7.32
N GLN A 259 -13.06 5.54 8.35
CA GLN A 259 -14.37 6.19 8.43
C GLN A 259 -14.25 7.71 8.49
N LEU A 260 -13.36 8.24 9.34
CA LEU A 260 -13.12 9.68 9.45
C LEU A 260 -12.65 10.25 8.10
N GLY A 261 -11.75 9.55 7.42
CA GLY A 261 -11.28 9.93 6.09
C GLY A 261 -12.36 9.97 5.02
N ARG A 262 -13.32 9.03 5.06
CA ARG A 262 -14.49 9.01 4.16
C ARG A 262 -15.41 10.20 4.41
N ILE A 263 -15.69 10.52 5.67
CA ILE A 263 -16.54 11.66 6.05
C ILE A 263 -15.94 12.96 5.53
N VAL A 264 -14.65 13.21 5.79
CA VAL A 264 -13.99 14.43 5.34
C VAL A 264 -13.94 14.52 3.81
N SER A 265 -13.67 13.41 3.13
CA SER A 265 -13.66 13.39 1.65
C SER A 265 -15.03 13.73 1.07
N ALA A 266 -16.10 13.10 1.57
CA ALA A 266 -17.46 13.36 1.10
C ALA A 266 -17.93 14.80 1.42
N TYR A 267 -17.47 15.39 2.53
CA TYR A 267 -17.74 16.79 2.83
C TYR A 267 -17.00 17.75 1.87
N LEU A 268 -15.76 17.43 1.49
CA LEU A 268 -15.00 18.19 0.50
C LEU A 268 -15.70 18.18 -0.86
N ASP A 269 -16.13 17.01 -1.33
CA ASP A 269 -16.84 16.88 -2.61
C ASP A 269 -18.15 17.67 -2.60
N LEU A 270 -18.87 17.69 -1.46
CA LEU A 270 -20.06 18.52 -1.28
C LEU A 270 -19.73 20.01 -1.38
N ALA A 271 -18.65 20.46 -0.74
CA ALA A 271 -18.23 21.86 -0.77
C ALA A 271 -17.81 22.29 -2.18
N GLU A 272 -17.08 21.43 -2.91
CA GLU A 272 -16.68 21.65 -4.29
C GLU A 272 -17.90 21.79 -5.21
N ALA A 273 -18.89 20.89 -5.07
CA ALA A 273 -20.14 20.99 -5.83
C ALA A 273 -20.94 22.27 -5.55
N GLN A 274 -20.83 22.87 -4.35
CA GLN A 274 -21.43 24.19 -4.08
C GLN A 274 -20.64 25.31 -4.75
N ALA A 275 -19.31 25.25 -4.70
CA ALA A 275 -18.43 26.21 -5.34
C ALA A 275 -18.62 26.24 -6.87
N GLU A 276 -18.75 25.08 -7.50
CA GLU A 276 -19.05 24.94 -8.94
C GLU A 276 -20.37 25.61 -9.33
N ARG A 277 -21.37 25.57 -8.44
CA ARG A 277 -22.68 26.23 -8.66
C ARG A 277 -22.65 27.73 -8.43
N HIS A 278 -21.50 28.27 -8.01
CA HIS A 278 -21.29 29.69 -7.69
C HIS A 278 -22.30 30.21 -6.66
N ILE A 279 -22.70 29.36 -5.72
CA ILE A 279 -23.60 29.75 -4.63
C ILE A 279 -22.73 30.36 -3.53
N PRO A 280 -22.83 31.68 -3.26
CA PRO A 280 -22.10 32.30 -2.17
C PRO A 280 -22.59 31.74 -0.84
N MET A 281 -21.67 31.51 0.08
CA MET A 281 -21.92 30.86 1.36
C MET A 281 -21.46 31.76 2.51
N THR A 282 -22.25 31.86 3.57
CA THR A 282 -21.84 32.52 4.82
C THR A 282 -21.25 31.53 5.82
N MET A 283 -20.63 32.03 6.88
CA MET A 283 -20.15 31.24 8.02
C MET A 283 -21.26 30.37 8.63
N ALA A 284 -22.46 30.96 8.77
CA ALA A 284 -23.63 30.24 9.30
C ALA A 284 -24.11 29.13 8.36
N ASP A 285 -24.07 29.37 7.05
CA ASP A 285 -24.46 28.37 6.05
C ASP A 285 -23.51 27.18 6.07
N TRP A 286 -22.19 27.42 6.18
CA TRP A 286 -21.20 26.34 6.29
C TRP A 286 -21.38 25.52 7.57
N GLU A 287 -21.65 26.16 8.70
CA GLU A 287 -21.94 25.45 9.95
C GLU A 287 -23.21 24.59 9.84
N ALA A 288 -24.29 25.17 9.28
CA ALA A 288 -25.55 24.47 9.09
C ALA A 288 -25.39 23.25 8.14
N ARG A 289 -24.61 23.40 7.07
CA ARG A 289 -24.34 22.32 6.12
C ARG A 289 -23.49 21.22 6.72
N LEU A 290 -22.44 21.53 7.49
CA LEU A 290 -21.66 20.51 8.18
C LEU A 290 -22.54 19.71 9.14
N ASN A 291 -23.38 20.39 9.93
CA ASN A 291 -24.31 19.72 10.84
C ASN A 291 -25.33 18.86 10.10
N GLY A 292 -25.89 19.37 9.00
CA GLY A 292 -26.82 18.63 8.14
C GLY A 292 -26.17 17.41 7.50
N PHE A 293 -24.94 17.55 7.01
CA PHE A 293 -24.17 16.47 6.41
C PHE A 293 -23.93 15.32 7.39
N LEU A 294 -23.53 15.64 8.64
CA LEU A 294 -23.33 14.63 9.67
C LEU A 294 -24.63 13.91 10.06
N LYS A 295 -25.76 14.62 10.10
CA LYS A 295 -27.08 14.03 10.38
C LYS A 295 -27.56 13.09 9.27
N VAL A 296 -27.34 13.44 7.99
CA VAL A 296 -27.74 12.62 6.82
C VAL A 296 -26.97 11.30 6.78
N TRP A 297 -25.79 11.23 7.38
CA TRP A 297 -24.98 10.02 7.47
C TRP A 297 -25.36 9.09 8.64
N ASP A 298 -26.56 9.26 9.23
CA ASP A 298 -27.05 8.51 10.41
C ASP A 298 -26.07 8.51 11.58
N ARG A 299 -25.31 9.61 11.74
CA ARG A 299 -24.37 9.76 12.86
C ARG A 299 -24.95 10.68 13.90
N ASP A 300 -24.79 10.30 15.17
CA ASP A 300 -25.12 11.17 16.27
C ASP A 300 -24.24 12.42 16.17
N VAL A 301 -24.89 13.58 16.14
CA VAL A 301 -24.20 14.87 16.14
C VAL A 301 -24.09 15.31 17.58
N LEU A 302 -22.85 15.49 18.05
CA LEU A 302 -22.57 16.01 19.38
C LEU A 302 -23.36 17.32 19.61
N GLN A 303 -24.24 17.31 20.60
CA GLN A 303 -25.08 18.47 20.97
C GLN A 303 -24.48 19.29 22.12
N ASP A 304 -23.49 18.74 22.83
CA ASP A 304 -22.83 19.36 23.98
C ASP A 304 -21.30 19.48 23.76
N ALA A 305 -20.55 19.87 24.80
CA ALA A 305 -19.09 20.03 24.72
C ALA A 305 -18.30 18.74 25.01
N GLY A 306 -18.98 17.60 25.21
CA GLY A 306 -18.41 16.39 25.79
C GLY A 306 -18.28 16.45 27.31
N LYS A 307 -17.86 15.34 27.91
CA LYS A 307 -17.74 15.19 29.38
C LYS A 307 -16.36 15.49 29.92
N ILE A 308 -15.33 15.44 29.08
CA ILE A 308 -13.92 15.53 29.48
C ILE A 308 -13.28 16.75 28.82
N SER A 309 -12.58 17.57 29.62
CA SER A 309 -11.85 18.74 29.11
C SER A 309 -10.55 18.33 28.42
N ALA A 310 -10.14 19.12 27.43
CA ALA A 310 -8.88 18.89 26.71
C ALA A 310 -7.65 18.93 27.65
N GLU A 311 -7.67 19.78 28.66
CA GLU A 311 -6.59 19.89 29.66
C GLU A 311 -6.51 18.65 30.54
N LEU A 312 -7.64 18.12 31.00
CA LEU A 312 -7.69 16.90 31.79
C LEU A 312 -7.21 15.69 30.97
N ALA A 313 -7.67 15.57 29.73
CA ALA A 313 -7.24 14.50 28.82
C ALA A 313 -5.72 14.56 28.55
N LYS A 314 -5.18 15.76 28.31
CA LYS A 314 -3.75 15.97 28.10
C LYS A 314 -2.92 15.61 29.33
N SER A 315 -3.34 16.06 30.51
CA SER A 315 -2.66 15.75 31.77
C SER A 315 -2.66 14.25 32.06
N HIS A 316 -3.79 13.56 31.80
CA HIS A 316 -3.92 12.11 31.96
C HIS A 316 -2.95 11.38 31.02
N ALA A 317 -2.98 11.68 29.72
CA ALA A 317 -2.13 11.01 28.75
C ALA A 317 -0.62 11.20 29.00
N LEU A 318 -0.21 12.40 29.44
CA LEU A 318 1.18 12.66 29.81
C LEU A 318 1.59 11.89 31.08
N SER A 319 0.70 11.77 32.07
CA SER A 319 0.97 10.97 33.27
C SER A 319 1.11 9.48 32.94
N GLU A 320 0.24 8.95 32.08
CA GLU A 320 0.38 7.57 31.58
C GLU A 320 1.67 7.40 30.77
N PHE A 321 2.09 8.41 30.00
CA PHE A 321 3.33 8.37 29.23
C PHE A 321 4.56 8.28 30.12
N GLU A 322 4.59 9.00 31.24
CA GLU A 322 5.70 8.92 32.19
C GLU A 322 5.86 7.51 32.77
N LYS A 323 4.75 6.81 33.03
CA LYS A 323 4.76 5.41 33.48
C LYS A 323 5.27 4.49 32.38
N TYR A 324 4.73 4.63 31.16
CA TYR A 324 5.10 3.76 30.03
C TYR A 324 6.51 3.99 29.52
N ARG A 325 7.08 5.20 29.66
CA ARG A 325 8.44 5.52 29.19
C ARG A 325 9.49 4.55 29.74
N ILE A 326 9.31 4.12 31.00
CA ILE A 326 10.20 3.15 31.65
C ILE A 326 10.12 1.78 30.94
N VAL A 327 8.91 1.33 30.60
CA VAL A 327 8.66 0.08 29.88
C VAL A 327 9.21 0.16 28.45
N GLN A 328 8.96 1.28 27.77
CA GLN A 328 9.45 1.52 26.41
C GLN A 328 10.97 1.52 26.33
N ASP A 329 11.66 2.16 27.28
CA ASP A 329 13.12 2.21 27.29
C ASP A 329 13.75 0.84 27.56
N GLN A 330 13.05 -0.08 28.24
CA GLN A 330 13.49 -1.46 28.42
C GLN A 330 13.25 -2.34 27.19
N LEU A 331 12.16 -2.10 26.45
CA LEU A 331 11.78 -2.89 25.26
C LEU A 331 12.44 -2.41 23.97
N TYR A 332 12.90 -1.16 23.92
CA TYR A 332 13.44 -0.56 22.71
C TYR A 332 14.84 -1.10 22.38
N GLN A 333 15.00 -1.64 21.18
CA GLN A 333 16.29 -2.02 20.60
C GLN A 333 16.65 -1.07 19.45
N SER A 334 17.83 -0.47 19.50
CA SER A 334 18.32 0.38 18.41
C SER A 334 18.78 -0.46 17.21
N ASP A 335 18.91 0.18 16.04
CA ASP A 335 19.49 -0.49 14.87
C ASP A 335 20.93 -0.98 15.12
N PHE A 336 21.68 -0.31 16.00
CA PHE A 336 23.01 -0.76 16.44
C PHE A 336 22.91 -2.04 17.28
N ASP A 337 21.96 -2.11 18.22
CA ASP A 337 21.74 -3.30 19.04
C ASP A 337 21.28 -4.49 18.20
N ARG A 338 20.45 -4.25 17.17
CA ARG A 338 20.02 -5.28 16.23
C ARG A 338 21.18 -5.83 15.41
N ILE A 339 22.05 -4.97 14.90
CA ILE A 339 23.26 -5.39 14.15
C ILE A 339 24.18 -6.21 15.06
N LEU A 340 24.40 -5.79 16.31
CA LEU A 340 25.19 -6.57 17.27
C LEU A 340 24.58 -7.94 17.57
N LEU A 341 23.25 -8.05 17.66
CA LEU A 341 22.56 -9.33 17.86
C LEU A 341 22.64 -10.23 16.62
N GLU A 342 22.57 -9.67 15.42
CA GLU A 342 22.74 -10.39 14.15
C GLU A 342 24.19 -10.88 13.97
N GLU A 343 25.18 -10.08 14.35
CA GLU A 343 26.60 -10.47 14.34
C GLU A 343 26.95 -11.48 15.46
N ALA A 344 26.25 -11.41 16.60
CA ALA A 344 26.42 -12.32 17.73
C ALA A 344 25.65 -13.64 17.60
N ALA A 345 24.84 -13.81 16.55
CA ALA A 345 24.22 -15.08 16.19
C ALA A 345 25.08 -15.80 15.14
N PRO A 346 26.14 -16.54 15.53
CA PRO A 346 26.87 -17.36 14.57
C PRO A 346 25.90 -18.36 13.95
N SER A 347 25.90 -18.40 12.61
CA SER A 347 25.20 -19.40 11.81
C SER A 347 25.45 -20.78 12.40
N LEU A 348 24.39 -21.41 12.93
CA LEU A 348 24.38 -22.84 13.23
C LEU A 348 24.84 -23.57 11.96
N PRO A 349 25.94 -24.33 11.99
CA PRO A 349 26.34 -25.11 10.83
C PRO A 349 25.22 -26.07 10.47
N GLU A 350 24.81 -26.09 9.19
CA GLU A 350 23.97 -27.15 8.65
C GLU A 350 24.56 -28.50 9.06
N ALA A 351 23.72 -29.31 9.70
CA ALA A 351 24.10 -30.63 10.15
C ALA A 351 24.65 -31.43 8.96
N ILE A 352 25.92 -31.80 9.04
CA ILE A 352 26.56 -32.77 8.15
C ILE A 352 25.81 -34.08 8.35
N GLU A 353 25.03 -34.49 7.34
CA GLU A 353 24.54 -35.86 7.24
C GLU A 353 25.75 -36.78 7.15
N THR A 354 26.08 -37.43 8.27
CA THR A 354 27.07 -38.51 8.30
C THR A 354 26.49 -39.72 7.60
N GLU A 355 26.90 -39.92 6.35
CA GLU A 355 26.97 -41.26 5.75
C GLU A 355 27.89 -42.13 6.61
N THR A 356 27.33 -43.07 7.36
CA THR A 356 28.08 -44.22 7.86
C THR A 356 27.29 -45.50 7.67
N GLY A 357 27.70 -46.27 6.65
CA GLY A 357 28.03 -47.68 6.81
C GLY A 357 26.87 -48.68 6.87
N LYS A 358 26.48 -49.17 5.70
CA LYS A 358 26.14 -50.60 5.55
C LYS A 358 27.44 -51.38 5.44
N GLU A 359 27.66 -52.32 6.36
CA GLU A 359 28.48 -53.55 6.27
C GLU A 359 28.16 -54.29 7.59
N GLY A 360 27.44 -55.42 7.58
CA GLY A 360 27.98 -56.80 7.63
C GLY A 360 28.45 -57.13 9.06
N GLU A 361 28.23 -58.25 9.74
CA GLU A 361 27.71 -59.61 9.53
C GLU A 361 27.63 -60.23 10.97
N ASP A 362 26.91 -61.35 11.13
CA ASP A 362 26.99 -62.35 12.23
C ASP A 362 26.48 -61.94 13.64
N GLU A 363 25.63 -62.67 14.39
CA GLU A 363 25.18 -64.08 14.49
C GLU A 363 23.67 -64.17 14.80
#